data_AF-A0A935MFI4-F1
#
_entry.id   AF-A0A935MFI4-F1
#
_cell.length_a   1.000
_cell.length_b   1.000
_cell.length_c   1.000
_cell.angle_alpha   90.00
_cell.angle_beta   90.00
_cell.angle_gamma   90.00
#
_symmetry.space_group_name_H-M   'P 1'
#
loop_
_entity.id
_entity.type
_entity.pdbx_description
1 polymer ?
#
loop_
_entity_poly.entity_id
_entity_poly.type
_entity_poly.pdbx_seq_one_letter_code
_entity_poly.pdbx_strand_id
1 'polypeptide(L)'
;MKKNIVLIIFSLLTVPAFSQLTAEQRIQDSVIGWWNDNYWDRNWKPQTDPVGKKKEVHLKNMIEWMKKSYTPVGGLGTVTRYLQNGGYGVKFMVWNVSHEKEWTDAKGNFKPIPEENTKFYISVNKLFGAYPVSFINKPGLYLFTWQPDGYENEYYKDKRIEGIQPDAAKYITIRNEMQNIILAPDNKLPITPVTKGEYLQLADEALSTQFVKASEYDKKAIARIRKHIAQIKEKHKATLTEATILKEMQPSMYSLDGFDPFEISPYNKTQKQYYPLYKLTADVQQKLKAAEPQWVTISVPFKTKQDGNQLHEMYTAITENINYDYIYDYFFNPDKIKGIPYKAANEEQLNVRLSRYRNKNKAN
;
A
#
# COMPACT_ATOMS: atom_id res chain seq x y z
N MET A 1 -77.88 -40.30 -7.57
CA MET A 1 -77.69 -38.83 -7.45
C MET A 1 -76.33 -38.58 -6.81
N LYS A 2 -75.34 -38.14 -7.59
CA LYS A 2 -73.97 -37.82 -7.14
C LYS A 2 -73.93 -36.35 -6.75
N LYS A 3 -73.53 -36.04 -5.51
CA LYS A 3 -73.22 -34.66 -5.07
C LYS A 3 -71.73 -34.42 -5.30
N ASN A 4 -71.43 -33.47 -6.18
CA ASN A 4 -70.08 -33.05 -6.54
C ASN A 4 -69.43 -32.26 -5.40
N ILE A 5 -68.22 -32.68 -5.03
CA ILE A 5 -67.27 -31.90 -4.24
C ILE A 5 -66.65 -30.87 -5.20
N VAL A 6 -66.83 -29.58 -4.92
CA VAL A 6 -66.07 -28.50 -5.55
C VAL A 6 -64.97 -28.10 -4.58
N LEU A 7 -63.77 -28.61 -4.82
CA LEU A 7 -62.54 -28.16 -4.16
C LEU A 7 -61.99 -26.98 -4.97
N ILE A 8 -62.12 -25.76 -4.47
CA ILE A 8 -61.47 -24.58 -5.05
C ILE A 8 -60.01 -24.65 -4.61
N ILE A 9 -59.13 -25.12 -5.50
CA ILE A 9 -57.68 -25.01 -5.36
C ILE A 9 -57.31 -23.56 -5.66
N PHE A 10 -57.15 -22.76 -4.61
CA PHE A 10 -56.54 -21.43 -4.68
C PHE A 10 -55.02 -21.59 -4.79
N SER A 11 -54.54 -21.95 -5.98
CA SER A 11 -53.12 -21.83 -6.34
C SER A 11 -52.80 -20.34 -6.50
N LEU A 12 -52.58 -19.64 -5.39
CA LEU A 12 -51.90 -18.34 -5.42
C LEU A 12 -50.51 -18.57 -6.00
N LEU A 13 -50.40 -18.28 -7.30
CA LEU A 13 -49.16 -18.01 -8.00
C LEU A 13 -48.41 -16.93 -7.22
N THR A 14 -47.50 -17.35 -6.34
CA THR A 14 -46.48 -16.48 -5.79
C THR A 14 -45.51 -16.16 -6.92
N VAL A 15 -45.88 -15.20 -7.77
CA VAL A 15 -44.92 -14.53 -8.63
C VAL A 15 -43.89 -13.93 -7.66
N PRO A 16 -42.60 -14.32 -7.72
CA PRO A 16 -41.59 -13.60 -6.96
C PRO A 16 -41.61 -12.17 -7.51
N ALA A 17 -42.21 -11.25 -6.75
CA ALA A 17 -42.02 -9.84 -6.97
C ALA A 17 -40.52 -9.61 -6.76
N PHE A 18 -39.77 -9.50 -7.86
CA PHE A 18 -38.39 -9.04 -7.80
C PHE A 18 -38.43 -7.63 -7.24
N SER A 19 -38.20 -7.51 -5.93
CA SER A 19 -38.14 -6.23 -5.25
C SER A 19 -37.15 -5.35 -6.01
N GLN A 20 -37.63 -4.23 -6.54
CA GLN A 20 -36.76 -3.27 -7.19
C GLN A 20 -35.69 -2.83 -6.20
N LEU A 21 -34.42 -2.82 -6.64
CA LEU A 21 -33.33 -2.35 -5.79
C LEU A 21 -33.62 -0.93 -5.31
N THR A 22 -33.40 -0.72 -4.01
CA THR A 22 -33.48 0.62 -3.40
C THR A 22 -32.44 1.55 -4.02
N ALA A 23 -32.60 2.86 -3.87
CA ALA A 23 -31.61 3.82 -4.34
C ALA A 23 -30.21 3.53 -3.76
N GLU A 24 -30.14 3.21 -2.45
CA GLU A 24 -28.91 2.80 -1.78
C GLU A 24 -28.28 1.53 -2.38
N GLN A 25 -29.09 0.51 -2.65
CA GLN A 25 -28.57 -0.73 -3.25
C GLN A 25 -28.00 -0.50 -4.65
N ARG A 26 -28.56 0.45 -5.42
CA ARG A 26 -28.07 0.78 -6.76
C ARG A 26 -26.70 1.47 -6.76
N ILE A 27 -26.26 2.04 -5.64
CA ILE A 27 -24.92 2.65 -5.51
C ILE A 27 -23.84 1.63 -5.86
N GLN A 28 -23.96 0.38 -5.37
CA GLN A 28 -22.95 -0.67 -5.58
C GLN A 28 -22.65 -0.98 -7.06
N ASP A 29 -23.56 -0.64 -7.96
CA ASP A 29 -23.43 -0.85 -9.40
C ASP A 29 -23.26 0.46 -10.20
N SER A 30 -23.11 1.59 -9.52
CA SER A 30 -23.03 2.91 -10.15
C SER A 30 -21.59 3.35 -10.39
N VAL A 31 -21.31 3.85 -11.60
CA VAL A 31 -20.03 4.54 -11.89
C VAL A 31 -20.14 5.97 -11.35
N ILE A 32 -19.45 6.25 -10.25
CA ILE A 32 -19.52 7.54 -9.54
C ILE A 32 -18.39 8.46 -9.96
N GLY A 33 -17.17 7.93 -10.02
CA GLY A 33 -15.99 8.69 -10.45
C GLY A 33 -15.31 9.48 -9.33
N TRP A 34 -14.56 10.50 -9.75
CA TRP A 34 -13.68 11.29 -8.88
C TRP A 34 -14.37 12.57 -8.41
N TRP A 35 -14.14 12.96 -7.17
CA TRP A 35 -14.75 14.15 -6.59
C TRP A 35 -14.18 15.42 -7.21
N ASN A 36 -15.07 16.26 -7.75
CA ASN A 36 -14.70 17.52 -8.37
C ASN A 36 -14.25 18.58 -7.34
N ASP A 37 -14.85 18.58 -6.15
CA ASP A 37 -14.48 19.48 -5.04
C ASP A 37 -13.53 18.78 -4.05
N ASN A 38 -12.39 18.33 -4.55
CA ASN A 38 -11.46 17.51 -3.76
C ASN A 38 -10.85 18.27 -2.56
N TYR A 39 -11.56 18.24 -1.43
CA TYR A 39 -11.24 18.96 -0.20
C TYR A 39 -9.80 18.74 0.28
N TRP A 40 -9.29 17.51 0.18
CA TRP A 40 -8.00 17.13 0.76
C TRP A 40 -6.78 17.65 0.00
N ASP A 41 -6.93 18.09 -1.25
CA ASP A 41 -5.82 18.60 -2.07
C ASP A 41 -5.95 20.10 -2.39
N ARG A 42 -7.08 20.73 -2.03
CA ARG A 42 -7.36 22.16 -2.35
C ARG A 42 -6.36 23.14 -1.73
N ASN A 43 -5.73 22.75 -0.62
CA ASN A 43 -4.75 23.56 0.10
C ASN A 43 -3.30 23.27 -0.35
N TRP A 44 -3.10 22.49 -1.42
CA TRP A 44 -1.77 22.25 -1.95
C TRP A 44 -1.12 23.56 -2.42
N LYS A 45 0.02 23.89 -1.83
CA LYS A 45 0.81 25.06 -2.22
C LYS A 45 1.79 24.68 -3.33
N PRO A 46 1.80 25.40 -4.47
CA PRO A 46 2.80 25.19 -5.51
C PRO A 46 4.22 25.29 -4.95
N GLN A 47 5.09 24.41 -5.41
CA GLN A 47 6.48 24.42 -4.95
C GLN A 47 7.28 25.52 -5.66
N THR A 48 8.17 26.19 -4.93
CA THR A 48 8.92 27.34 -5.46
C THR A 48 10.33 26.96 -5.93
N ASP A 49 10.96 25.98 -5.27
CA ASP A 49 12.30 25.50 -5.60
C ASP A 49 12.30 24.58 -6.85
N PRO A 50 13.42 24.47 -7.58
CA PRO A 50 13.48 23.67 -8.81
C PRO A 50 13.16 22.18 -8.61
N VAL A 51 13.59 21.58 -7.50
CA VAL A 51 13.36 20.16 -7.20
C VAL A 51 11.88 19.93 -6.88
N GLY A 52 11.30 20.78 -6.04
CA GLY A 52 9.89 20.76 -5.71
C GLY A 52 8.99 20.92 -6.93
N LYS A 53 9.33 21.84 -7.86
CA LYS A 53 8.59 22.03 -9.12
C LYS A 53 8.59 20.77 -9.99
N LYS A 54 9.74 20.09 -10.13
CA LYS A 54 9.83 18.80 -10.84
C LYS A 54 8.97 17.73 -10.16
N LYS A 55 9.04 17.62 -8.83
CA LYS A 55 8.18 16.69 -8.06
C LYS A 55 6.70 16.99 -8.29
N GLU A 56 6.32 18.26 -8.38
CA GLU A 56 4.93 18.64 -8.66
C GLU A 56 4.45 18.19 -10.05
N VAL A 57 5.30 18.22 -11.07
CA VAL A 57 4.99 17.63 -12.39
C VAL A 57 4.77 16.13 -12.27
N HIS A 58 5.64 15.42 -11.55
CA HIS A 58 5.47 13.98 -11.30
C HIS A 58 4.14 13.67 -10.60
N LEU A 59 3.79 14.44 -9.57
CA LEU A 59 2.54 14.28 -8.82
C LEU A 59 1.30 14.50 -9.70
N LYS A 60 1.32 15.51 -10.57
CA LYS A 60 0.23 15.74 -11.54
C LYS A 60 0.08 14.55 -12.49
N ASN A 61 1.19 14.06 -13.02
CA ASN A 61 1.18 12.89 -13.90
C ASN A 61 0.66 11.64 -13.20
N MET A 62 1.05 11.38 -11.94
CA MET A 62 0.52 10.26 -11.16
C MET A 62 -1.00 10.31 -10.97
N ILE A 63 -1.56 11.51 -10.76
CA ILE A 63 -3.02 11.70 -10.67
C ILE A 63 -3.67 11.36 -12.02
N GLU A 64 -3.13 11.89 -13.12
CA GLU A 64 -3.65 11.64 -14.47
C GLU A 64 -3.59 10.15 -14.84
N TRP A 65 -2.47 9.48 -14.58
CA TRP A 65 -2.32 8.05 -14.84
C TRP A 65 -3.34 7.22 -14.07
N MET A 66 -3.55 7.52 -12.79
CA MET A 66 -4.54 6.82 -11.98
C MET A 66 -5.96 7.06 -12.49
N LYS A 67 -6.33 8.31 -12.78
CA LYS A 67 -7.67 8.65 -13.29
C LYS A 67 -7.98 8.01 -14.65
N LYS A 68 -6.97 7.82 -15.50
CA LYS A 68 -7.10 7.09 -16.78
C LYS A 68 -7.20 5.56 -16.60
N SER A 69 -6.68 5.02 -15.50
CA SER A 69 -6.65 3.57 -15.26
C SER A 69 -7.79 3.09 -14.37
N TYR A 70 -8.40 3.99 -13.61
CA TYR A 70 -9.45 3.70 -12.65
C TYR A 70 -10.51 4.80 -12.58
N THR A 71 -11.77 4.41 -12.73
CA THR A 71 -12.94 5.24 -12.42
C THR A 71 -13.72 4.59 -11.28
N PRO A 72 -13.86 5.24 -10.12
CA PRO A 72 -14.59 4.69 -8.98
C PRO A 72 -16.02 4.23 -9.29
N VAL A 73 -16.31 2.98 -8.89
CA VAL A 73 -17.61 2.33 -8.93
C VAL A 73 -18.09 2.14 -7.50
N GLY A 74 -19.36 2.44 -7.20
CA GLY A 74 -19.94 2.30 -5.87
C GLY A 74 -19.28 3.10 -4.75
N GLY A 75 -18.43 4.06 -5.10
CA GLY A 75 -17.78 4.97 -4.17
C GLY A 75 -17.21 6.18 -4.87
N LEU A 76 -16.87 7.21 -4.09
CA LEU A 76 -16.37 8.48 -4.59
C LEU A 76 -14.85 8.55 -4.43
N GLY A 77 -14.12 8.82 -5.52
CA GLY A 77 -12.66 8.90 -5.49
C GLY A 77 -12.13 10.26 -5.05
N THR A 78 -11.08 10.31 -4.24
CA THR A 78 -10.37 11.55 -3.86
C THR A 78 -8.87 11.39 -3.95
N VAL A 79 -8.15 12.52 -4.00
CA VAL A 79 -6.68 12.53 -4.11
C VAL A 79 -6.07 13.43 -3.05
N THR A 80 -4.84 13.13 -2.63
CA THR A 80 -4.04 13.99 -1.76
C THR A 80 -2.58 13.83 -2.15
N ARG A 81 -1.97 14.91 -2.62
CA ARG A 81 -0.53 14.95 -2.87
C ARG A 81 0.23 15.09 -1.55
N TYR A 82 1.44 14.52 -1.49
CA TYR A 82 2.32 14.70 -0.34
C TYR A 82 3.79 14.78 -0.76
N LEU A 83 4.55 15.56 0.02
CA LEU A 83 6.02 15.59 0.03
C LEU A 83 6.49 15.16 1.41
N GLN A 84 7.44 14.25 1.46
CA GLN A 84 8.07 13.79 2.69
C GLN A 84 9.59 13.88 2.54
N ASN A 85 10.32 13.77 3.64
CA ASN A 85 11.78 13.72 3.56
C ASN A 85 12.20 12.42 2.86
N GLY A 86 12.87 12.55 1.71
CA GLY A 86 13.34 11.41 0.91
C GLY A 86 12.29 10.75 0.00
N GLY A 87 11.03 11.20 0.00
CA GLY A 87 9.97 10.60 -0.82
C GLY A 87 8.79 11.52 -1.08
N TYR A 88 7.96 11.18 -2.05
CA TYR A 88 6.76 11.96 -2.39
C TYR A 88 5.75 11.06 -3.08
N GLY A 89 4.51 11.51 -3.26
CA GLY A 89 3.53 10.71 -3.99
C GLY A 89 2.12 11.22 -3.86
N VAL A 90 1.20 10.39 -4.32
CA VAL A 90 -0.23 10.66 -4.29
C VAL A 90 -0.90 9.55 -3.50
N LYS A 91 -1.58 9.95 -2.44
CA LYS A 91 -2.53 9.11 -1.71
C LYS A 91 -3.89 9.29 -2.39
N PHE A 92 -4.49 8.18 -2.76
CA PHE A 92 -5.84 8.12 -3.28
C PHE A 92 -6.74 7.46 -2.26
N MET A 93 -8.02 7.78 -2.32
CA MET A 93 -9.04 7.13 -1.51
C MET A 93 -10.28 6.88 -2.36
N VAL A 94 -10.97 5.78 -2.07
CA VAL A 94 -12.36 5.58 -2.45
C VAL A 94 -13.22 5.60 -1.19
N TRP A 95 -14.26 6.41 -1.20
CA TRP A 95 -15.14 6.65 -0.05
C TRP A 95 -16.49 6.01 -0.28
N ASN A 96 -17.11 5.53 0.79
CA ASN A 96 -18.53 5.21 0.78
C ASN A 96 -19.34 6.50 0.57
N VAL A 97 -20.54 6.31 0.02
CA VAL A 97 -21.51 7.34 -0.29
C VAL A 97 -22.92 6.82 0.00
N SER A 98 -23.87 7.74 0.15
CA SER A 98 -25.29 7.44 0.39
C SER A 98 -26.15 8.54 -0.23
N HIS A 99 -27.41 8.22 -0.57
CA HIS A 99 -28.39 9.22 -1.02
C HIS A 99 -29.03 9.99 0.14
N GLU A 100 -28.64 9.72 1.39
CA GLU A 100 -29.04 10.56 2.52
C GLU A 100 -28.59 12.01 2.33
N LYS A 101 -29.43 12.95 2.80
CA LYS A 101 -29.25 14.39 2.54
C LYS A 101 -27.94 14.95 3.11
N GLU A 102 -27.43 14.36 4.18
CA GLU A 102 -26.14 14.75 4.77
C GLU A 102 -24.94 14.37 3.88
N TRP A 103 -25.06 13.30 3.09
CA TRP A 103 -24.02 12.78 2.19
C TRP A 103 -24.19 13.23 0.74
N THR A 104 -25.08 14.19 0.50
CA THR A 104 -25.27 14.82 -0.81
C THR A 104 -25.15 16.34 -0.71
N ASP A 105 -24.77 16.99 -1.81
CA ASP A 105 -24.86 18.44 -1.95
C ASP A 105 -26.28 18.88 -2.38
N ALA A 106 -26.52 20.19 -2.45
CA ALA A 106 -27.82 20.74 -2.86
C ALA A 106 -28.23 20.35 -4.30
N LYS A 107 -27.28 19.87 -5.13
CA LYS A 107 -27.53 19.37 -6.49
C LYS A 107 -27.68 17.84 -6.54
N GLY A 108 -27.62 17.16 -5.39
CA GLY A 108 -27.68 15.71 -5.28
C GLY A 108 -26.36 14.99 -5.59
N ASN A 109 -25.24 15.70 -5.72
CA ASN A 109 -23.94 15.04 -5.90
C ASN A 109 -23.47 14.45 -4.58
N PHE A 110 -22.88 13.26 -4.63
CA PHE A 110 -22.32 12.62 -3.44
C PHE A 110 -21.18 13.43 -2.81
N LYS A 111 -21.12 13.33 -1.48
CA LYS A 111 -20.00 13.72 -0.64
C LYS A 111 -19.44 12.48 0.06
N PRO A 112 -18.15 12.47 0.42
CA PRO A 112 -17.57 11.40 1.20
C PRO A 112 -18.23 11.24 2.57
N ILE A 113 -18.56 10.00 2.96
CA ILE A 113 -18.91 9.66 4.34
C ILE A 113 -17.61 9.63 5.17
N PRO A 114 -17.48 10.43 6.26
CA PRO A 114 -16.28 10.48 7.07
C PRO A 114 -15.83 9.09 7.56
N GLU A 115 -14.52 8.88 7.60
CA GLU A 115 -13.87 7.66 8.10
C GLU A 115 -14.15 6.36 7.31
N GLU A 116 -15.11 6.36 6.39
CA GLU A 116 -15.42 5.22 5.53
C GLU A 116 -14.67 5.29 4.19
N ASN A 117 -13.35 5.09 4.24
CA ASN A 117 -12.48 5.09 3.07
C ASN A 117 -11.55 3.91 3.00
N THR A 118 -11.22 3.53 1.77
CA THR A 118 -10.12 2.63 1.46
C THR A 118 -9.02 3.39 0.72
N LYS A 119 -7.79 3.28 1.22
CA LYS A 119 -6.63 4.05 0.74
C LYS A 119 -5.78 3.23 -0.21
N PHE A 120 -5.22 3.86 -1.24
CA PHE A 120 -4.24 3.29 -2.15
C PHE A 120 -3.29 4.39 -2.64
N TYR A 121 -2.16 4.02 -3.26
CA TYR A 121 -1.04 4.95 -3.43
C TYR A 121 -0.28 4.74 -4.74
N ILE A 122 0.25 5.85 -5.28
CA ILE A 122 1.47 5.85 -6.11
C ILE A 122 2.51 6.67 -5.34
N SER A 123 3.63 6.05 -4.98
CA SER A 123 4.64 6.64 -4.10
C SER A 123 6.03 6.53 -4.71
N VAL A 124 6.80 7.60 -4.67
CA VAL A 124 8.23 7.60 -5.01
C VAL A 124 9.05 7.43 -3.74
N ASN A 125 10.05 6.56 -3.82
CA ASN A 125 11.03 6.30 -2.74
C ASN A 125 10.39 5.85 -1.42
N LYS A 126 9.23 5.20 -1.47
CA LYS A 126 8.54 4.65 -0.30
C LYS A 126 8.41 3.14 -0.42
N LEU A 127 8.78 2.43 0.63
CA LEU A 127 8.51 1.00 0.80
C LEU A 127 7.41 0.84 1.85
N PHE A 128 6.31 0.19 1.52
CA PHE A 128 5.24 -0.13 2.48
C PHE A 128 5.64 -1.36 3.30
N GLY A 129 5.21 -1.42 4.57
CA GLY A 129 5.63 -2.45 5.52
C GLY A 129 7.11 -2.36 5.95
N ALA A 130 7.80 -1.25 5.65
CA ALA A 130 9.17 -0.99 6.06
C ALA A 130 9.19 -0.06 7.28
N TYR A 131 9.91 -0.42 8.33
CA TYR A 131 9.95 0.35 9.57
C TYR A 131 11.36 0.68 10.02
N PRO A 132 11.62 1.93 10.43
CA PRO A 132 12.95 2.35 10.85
C PRO A 132 13.40 1.65 12.14
N VAL A 133 14.69 1.33 12.21
CA VAL A 133 15.35 0.98 13.47
C VAL A 133 15.80 2.26 14.17
N SER A 134 14.83 2.94 14.79
CA SER A 134 14.95 4.34 15.20
C SER A 134 16.12 4.63 16.14
N PHE A 135 16.47 3.71 17.04
CA PHE A 135 17.56 3.94 18.01
C PHE A 135 18.96 3.88 17.39
N ILE A 136 19.11 3.24 16.22
CA ILE A 136 20.39 3.15 15.49
C ILE A 136 20.51 4.26 14.42
N ASN A 137 19.38 4.66 13.84
CA ASN A 137 19.35 5.58 12.71
C ASN A 137 19.97 6.94 13.04
N LYS A 138 20.80 7.45 12.13
CA LYS A 138 21.53 8.71 12.25
C LYS A 138 21.78 9.31 10.85
N PRO A 139 22.12 10.60 10.72
CA PRO A 139 22.46 11.17 9.42
C PRO A 139 23.51 10.33 8.68
N GLY A 140 23.23 9.94 7.43
CA GLY A 140 24.11 9.11 6.62
C GLY A 140 23.93 7.59 6.80
N LEU A 141 23.09 7.14 7.74
CA LEU A 141 22.79 5.74 7.98
C LEU A 141 21.30 5.53 8.31
N TYR A 142 20.60 4.80 7.44
CA TYR A 142 19.20 4.47 7.65
C TYR A 142 18.99 2.96 7.55
N LEU A 143 18.77 2.33 8.69
CA LEU A 143 18.36 0.95 8.85
C LEU A 143 16.84 0.86 8.97
N PHE A 144 16.30 -0.17 8.35
CA PHE A 144 14.89 -0.50 8.44
C PHE A 144 14.69 -2.01 8.33
N THR A 145 13.72 -2.51 9.09
CA THR A 145 13.14 -3.83 8.86
C THR A 145 12.15 -3.75 7.72
N TRP A 146 11.92 -4.86 7.02
CA TRP A 146 10.86 -4.94 6.03
C TRP A 146 10.01 -6.19 6.28
N GLN A 147 8.70 -6.01 6.33
CA GLN A 147 7.76 -7.13 6.41
C GLN A 147 7.98 -8.11 5.25
N PRO A 148 8.07 -9.42 5.51
CA PRO A 148 8.23 -10.41 4.46
C PRO A 148 6.96 -10.52 3.61
N ASP A 149 7.08 -11.08 2.42
CA ASP A 149 5.91 -11.44 1.61
C ASP A 149 4.99 -12.42 2.36
N GLY A 150 3.70 -12.11 2.38
CA GLY A 150 2.66 -12.79 3.13
C GLY A 150 2.51 -12.37 4.60
N TYR A 151 3.12 -11.28 5.05
CA TYR A 151 2.99 -10.76 6.42
C TYR A 151 1.52 -10.53 6.85
N GLU A 152 1.18 -10.92 8.08
CA GLU A 152 -0.14 -10.76 8.74
C GLU A 152 -1.36 -11.05 7.86
N ASN A 153 -1.49 -12.31 7.43
CA ASN A 153 -2.61 -12.71 6.58
C ASN A 153 -3.52 -13.77 7.22
N GLU A 154 -3.86 -13.62 8.51
CA GLU A 154 -4.88 -14.50 9.10
C GLU A 154 -6.28 -14.28 8.51
N TYR A 155 -6.59 -13.06 8.06
CA TYR A 155 -7.87 -12.71 7.42
C TYR A 155 -7.97 -13.18 5.96
N TYR A 156 -6.84 -13.48 5.31
CA TYR A 156 -6.78 -13.93 3.91
C TYR A 156 -5.98 -15.24 3.80
N LYS A 157 -6.19 -16.16 4.77
CA LYS A 157 -5.60 -17.51 4.83
C LYS A 157 -5.86 -18.34 3.56
N ASP A 158 -6.89 -18.00 2.80
CA ASP A 158 -7.16 -18.63 1.53
C ASP A 158 -6.18 -18.12 0.47
N LYS A 159 -5.20 -18.99 0.18
CA LYS A 159 -4.40 -19.17 -1.04
C LYS A 159 -4.14 -17.92 -1.87
N ARG A 160 -2.89 -17.67 -2.27
CA ARG A 160 -2.54 -16.71 -3.35
C ARG A 160 -3.59 -16.81 -4.47
N ILE A 161 -4.53 -15.87 -4.52
CA ILE A 161 -5.43 -15.76 -5.65
C ILE A 161 -4.54 -15.32 -6.81
N GLU A 162 -4.71 -15.91 -7.99
CA GLU A 162 -4.21 -15.33 -9.23
C GLU A 162 -4.60 -13.85 -9.25
N GLY A 163 -3.64 -12.93 -9.43
CA GLY A 163 -3.98 -11.52 -9.25
C GLY A 163 -2.84 -10.52 -9.21
N ILE A 164 -1.70 -10.87 -9.79
CA ILE A 164 -0.86 -9.85 -10.41
C ILE A 164 -0.83 -10.26 -11.87
N GLN A 165 -1.46 -9.46 -12.73
CA GLN A 165 -1.43 -9.70 -14.16
C GLN A 165 0.04 -9.81 -14.61
N PRO A 166 0.34 -10.53 -15.71
CA PRO A 166 1.70 -10.70 -16.19
C PRO A 166 2.47 -9.38 -16.38
N ASP A 167 1.77 -8.28 -16.64
CA ASP A 167 2.33 -6.94 -16.82
C ASP A 167 2.96 -6.37 -15.54
N ALA A 168 2.36 -6.61 -14.38
CA ALA A 168 2.85 -6.23 -13.07
C ALA A 168 3.80 -7.28 -12.48
N ALA A 169 3.63 -8.55 -12.83
CA ALA A 169 4.37 -9.68 -12.26
C ALA A 169 5.86 -9.69 -12.64
N LYS A 170 6.25 -8.97 -13.71
CA LYS A 170 7.66 -8.81 -14.09
C LYS A 170 8.43 -7.83 -13.20
N TYR A 171 7.73 -7.00 -12.44
CA TYR A 171 8.33 -6.06 -11.48
C TYR A 171 8.47 -6.70 -10.10
N ILE A 172 9.09 -6.01 -9.14
CA ILE A 172 9.16 -6.48 -7.75
C ILE A 172 7.74 -6.42 -7.16
N THR A 173 7.22 -7.56 -6.72
CA THR A 173 5.90 -7.67 -6.10
C THR A 173 6.00 -8.20 -4.68
N ILE A 174 5.43 -7.46 -3.71
CA ILE A 174 5.47 -7.84 -2.29
C ILE A 174 4.09 -7.62 -1.69
N ARG A 175 3.57 -8.66 -1.02
CA ARG A 175 2.33 -8.62 -0.26
C ARG A 175 2.66 -8.56 1.21
N ASN A 176 2.40 -7.43 1.82
CA ASN A 176 2.50 -7.26 3.26
C ASN A 176 1.21 -6.59 3.73
N GLU A 177 1.25 -5.49 4.48
CA GLU A 177 0.07 -4.65 4.74
C GLU A 177 -0.75 -4.30 3.49
N MET A 178 -0.11 -4.29 2.32
CA MET A 178 -0.71 -3.98 1.03
C MET A 178 -0.19 -4.93 -0.06
N GLN A 179 -0.87 -4.96 -1.21
CA GLN A 179 -0.31 -5.46 -2.46
C GLN A 179 0.54 -4.36 -3.09
N ASN A 180 1.85 -4.58 -3.16
CA ASN A 180 2.81 -3.62 -3.70
C ASN A 180 3.38 -4.09 -5.04
N ILE A 181 3.44 -3.18 -6.01
CA ILE A 181 4.19 -3.31 -7.27
C ILE A 181 5.25 -2.21 -7.25
N ILE A 182 6.52 -2.62 -7.27
CA ILE A 182 7.66 -1.72 -7.10
C ILE A 182 8.49 -1.71 -8.38
N LEU A 183 8.54 -0.54 -9.00
CA LEU A 183 9.27 -0.23 -10.21
C LEU A 183 10.63 0.35 -9.84
N ALA A 184 11.72 -0.34 -10.16
CA ALA A 184 13.08 0.09 -9.90
C ALA A 184 14.00 -0.28 -11.07
N PRO A 185 15.07 0.50 -11.35
CA PRO A 185 16.06 0.14 -12.36
C PRO A 185 16.54 -1.30 -12.19
N ASP A 186 16.64 -2.03 -13.31
CA ASP A 186 17.03 -3.45 -13.36
C ASP A 186 16.23 -4.39 -12.45
N ASN A 187 15.02 -3.97 -12.06
CA ASN A 187 14.18 -4.67 -11.09
C ASN A 187 14.88 -4.95 -9.75
N LYS A 188 15.75 -4.02 -9.32
CA LYS A 188 16.54 -4.12 -8.08
C LYS A 188 16.42 -2.85 -7.25
N LEU A 189 16.03 -3.01 -6.00
CA LEU A 189 16.02 -1.90 -5.04
C LEU A 189 17.46 -1.56 -4.61
N PRO A 190 17.81 -0.27 -4.47
CA PRO A 190 19.13 0.16 -4.00
C PRO A 190 19.22 0.05 -2.46
N ILE A 191 18.97 -1.14 -1.94
CA ILE A 191 19.01 -1.48 -0.50
C ILE A 191 20.06 -2.56 -0.28
N THR A 192 20.71 -2.53 0.88
CA THR A 192 21.74 -3.52 1.21
C THR A 192 21.31 -4.33 2.42
N PRO A 193 21.34 -5.67 2.37
CA PRO A 193 21.12 -6.50 3.55
C PRO A 193 22.14 -6.17 4.65
N VAL A 194 21.67 -6.10 5.90
CA VAL A 194 22.52 -5.88 7.08
C VAL A 194 22.85 -7.24 7.68
N THR A 195 24.12 -7.49 8.02
CA THR A 195 24.53 -8.76 8.64
C THR A 195 24.28 -8.77 10.16
N LYS A 196 24.33 -9.95 10.80
CA LYS A 196 24.19 -10.04 12.27
C LYS A 196 25.29 -9.24 12.98
N GLY A 197 26.53 -9.39 12.51
CA GLY A 197 27.68 -8.67 13.04
C GLY A 197 27.54 -7.16 12.88
N GLU A 198 27.11 -6.69 11.70
CA GLU A 198 26.90 -5.27 11.45
C GLU A 198 25.79 -4.70 12.36
N TYR A 199 24.64 -5.38 12.48
CA TYR A 199 23.56 -4.93 13.34
C TYR A 199 24.00 -4.79 14.81
N LEU A 200 24.67 -5.82 15.35
CA LEU A 200 25.16 -5.79 16.73
C LEU A 200 26.26 -4.76 16.96
N GLN A 201 27.09 -4.47 15.96
CA GLN A 201 28.07 -3.38 16.02
C GLN A 201 27.37 -2.03 16.07
N LEU A 202 26.46 -1.75 15.13
CA LEU A 202 25.75 -0.48 15.06
C LEU A 202 24.89 -0.22 16.30
N ALA A 203 24.27 -1.27 16.86
CA ALA A 203 23.54 -1.18 18.11
C ALA A 203 24.45 -0.79 19.30
N ASP A 204 25.64 -1.41 19.43
CA ASP A 204 26.59 -1.06 20.49
C ASP A 204 27.09 0.39 20.36
N GLU A 205 27.39 0.84 19.14
CA GLU A 205 27.78 2.23 18.85
C GLU A 205 26.69 3.24 19.22
N ALA A 206 25.44 2.94 18.85
CA ALA A 206 24.29 3.79 19.17
C ALA A 206 24.09 3.89 20.69
N LEU A 207 24.18 2.76 21.40
CA LEU A 207 24.08 2.70 22.86
C LEU A 207 25.20 3.45 23.56
N SER A 208 26.44 3.33 23.05
CA SER A 208 27.58 4.10 23.56
C SER A 208 27.34 5.61 23.45
N THR A 209 26.73 6.06 22.35
CA THR A 209 26.37 7.47 22.16
C THR A 209 25.25 7.90 23.12
N GLN A 210 24.22 7.08 23.28
CA GLN A 210 23.10 7.35 24.18
C GLN A 210 23.55 7.39 25.65
N PHE A 211 24.51 6.54 26.04
CA PHE A 211 25.06 6.48 27.41
C PHE A 211 25.60 7.83 27.91
N VAL A 212 26.23 8.62 27.02
CA VAL A 212 26.81 9.93 27.36
C VAL A 212 25.74 10.93 27.82
N LYS A 213 24.51 10.81 27.31
CA LYS A 213 23.39 11.73 27.57
C LYS A 213 22.30 11.13 28.47
N ALA A 214 22.49 9.89 28.92
CA ALA A 214 21.51 9.10 29.62
C ALA A 214 21.44 9.45 31.12
N SER A 215 20.25 9.27 31.72
CA SER A 215 20.09 9.27 33.18
C SER A 215 20.86 8.10 33.82
N GLU A 216 21.13 8.14 35.13
CA GLU A 216 21.80 7.01 35.81
C GLU A 216 21.00 5.70 35.74
N TYR A 217 19.66 5.77 35.71
CA TYR A 217 18.80 4.62 35.49
C TYR A 217 19.04 4.01 34.10
N ASP A 218 19.05 4.85 33.07
CA ASP A 218 19.26 4.44 31.68
C ASP A 218 20.69 3.92 31.45
N LYS A 219 21.70 4.49 32.12
CA LYS A 219 23.09 4.00 32.04
C LYS A 219 23.21 2.55 32.51
N LYS A 220 22.52 2.17 33.59
CA LYS A 220 22.51 0.77 34.06
C LYS A 220 21.86 -0.16 33.04
N ALA A 221 20.75 0.25 32.43
CA ALA A 221 20.09 -0.51 31.38
C ALA A 221 21.01 -0.66 30.16
N ILE A 222 21.60 0.43 29.68
CA ILE A 222 22.53 0.42 28.55
C ILE A 222 23.73 -0.49 28.82
N ALA A 223 24.36 -0.41 29.99
CA ALA A 223 25.49 -1.27 30.33
C ALA A 223 25.11 -2.77 30.31
N ARG A 224 23.93 -3.11 30.82
CA ARG A 224 23.38 -4.47 30.76
C ARG A 224 23.15 -4.92 29.31
N ILE A 225 22.51 -4.09 28.50
CA ILE A 225 22.23 -4.39 27.08
C ILE A 225 23.53 -4.60 26.31
N ARG A 226 24.53 -3.73 26.49
CA ARG A 226 25.84 -3.86 25.83
C ARG A 226 26.57 -5.15 26.22
N LYS A 227 26.51 -5.55 27.49
CA LYS A 227 27.01 -6.86 27.93
C LYS A 227 26.29 -8.00 27.21
N HIS A 228 24.97 -7.91 27.06
CA HIS A 228 24.20 -8.93 26.36
C HIS A 228 24.49 -8.96 24.85
N ILE A 229 24.70 -7.81 24.20
CA ILE A 229 25.16 -7.74 22.80
C ILE A 229 26.46 -8.53 22.62
N ALA A 230 27.43 -8.42 23.55
CA ALA A 230 28.67 -9.20 23.49
C ALA A 230 28.42 -10.72 23.60
N GLN A 231 27.46 -11.14 24.44
CA GLN A 231 27.06 -12.55 24.56
C GLN A 231 26.40 -13.06 23.27
N ILE A 232 25.53 -12.26 22.65
CA ILE A 232 24.90 -12.59 21.36
C ILE A 232 25.97 -12.69 20.26
N LYS A 233 26.95 -11.77 20.24
CA LYS A 233 28.07 -11.82 19.28
C LYS A 233 28.85 -13.14 19.38
N GLU A 234 29.16 -13.59 20.59
CA GLU A 234 29.86 -14.87 20.78
C GLU A 234 29.00 -16.07 20.39
N LYS A 235 27.72 -16.09 20.78
CA LYS A 235 26.77 -17.15 20.40
C LYS A 235 26.65 -17.30 18.88
N HIS A 236 26.62 -16.19 18.15
CA HIS A 236 26.48 -16.17 16.69
C HIS A 236 27.80 -16.02 15.95
N LYS A 237 28.96 -16.23 16.58
CA LYS A 237 30.29 -15.99 15.99
C LYS A 237 30.48 -16.61 14.61
N ALA A 238 29.99 -17.83 14.40
CA ALA A 238 30.07 -18.54 13.13
C ALA A 238 29.14 -17.99 12.02
N THR A 239 28.16 -17.16 12.38
CA THR A 239 27.11 -16.66 11.46
C THR A 239 27.01 -15.14 11.44
N LEU A 240 28.00 -14.41 11.97
CA LEU A 240 27.99 -12.94 12.02
C LEU A 240 27.93 -12.29 10.63
N THR A 241 28.40 -12.98 9.59
CA THR A 241 28.39 -12.48 8.20
C THR A 241 27.08 -12.76 7.47
N GLU A 242 26.17 -13.55 8.06
CA GLU A 242 24.87 -13.84 7.45
C GLU A 242 23.97 -12.61 7.51
N ALA A 243 23.12 -12.45 6.48
CA ALA A 243 22.07 -11.44 6.48
C ALA A 243 21.12 -11.65 7.67
N THR A 244 20.78 -10.55 8.34
CA THR A 244 19.95 -10.56 9.54
C THR A 244 18.48 -10.62 9.23
N ILE A 245 17.79 -11.44 10.00
CA ILE A 245 16.34 -11.44 10.15
C ILE A 245 16.06 -11.23 11.64
N LEU A 246 15.23 -10.25 11.97
CA LEU A 246 14.86 -9.92 13.34
C LEU A 246 13.50 -10.53 13.69
N LYS A 247 13.31 -10.88 14.96
CA LYS A 247 12.01 -11.29 15.50
C LYS A 247 11.01 -10.14 15.62
N GLU A 248 11.49 -8.90 15.75
CA GLU A 248 10.65 -7.73 15.98
C GLU A 248 10.61 -6.80 14.76
N MET A 249 9.42 -6.29 14.47
CA MET A 249 9.18 -5.38 13.35
C MET A 249 9.78 -4.00 13.60
N GLN A 250 9.70 -3.50 14.83
CA GLN A 250 10.16 -2.17 15.20
C GLN A 250 11.15 -2.29 16.37
N PRO A 251 12.35 -2.83 16.12
CA PRO A 251 13.31 -3.07 17.19
C PRO A 251 13.72 -1.78 17.88
N SER A 252 13.78 -1.83 19.20
CA SER A 252 14.29 -0.78 20.08
C SER A 252 15.56 -1.28 20.77
N MET A 253 16.20 -0.43 21.59
CA MET A 253 17.32 -0.91 22.41
C MET A 253 16.94 -2.05 23.36
N TYR A 254 15.68 -2.09 23.82
CA TYR A 254 15.19 -3.13 24.74
C TYR A 254 14.99 -4.48 24.06
N SER A 255 14.92 -4.52 22.72
CA SER A 255 14.88 -5.75 21.94
C SER A 255 16.18 -6.57 22.06
N LEU A 256 17.23 -5.99 22.67
CA LEU A 256 18.52 -6.62 22.95
C LEU A 256 18.74 -6.88 24.45
N ASP A 257 17.74 -6.60 25.30
CA ASP A 257 17.86 -6.74 26.76
C ASP A 257 17.43 -8.13 27.23
N GLY A 258 18.38 -9.05 27.37
CA GLY A 258 18.12 -10.44 27.79
C GLY A 258 17.46 -11.35 26.75
N PHE A 259 17.20 -10.86 25.52
CA PHE A 259 16.67 -11.65 24.40
C PHE A 259 17.62 -11.70 23.20
N ASP A 260 17.70 -12.86 22.55
CA ASP A 260 18.41 -13.00 21.28
C ASP A 260 17.48 -12.56 20.13
N PRO A 261 17.77 -11.44 19.45
CA PRO A 261 16.87 -10.88 18.44
C PRO A 261 16.79 -11.74 17.16
N PHE A 262 17.70 -12.70 17.00
CA PHE A 262 17.78 -13.58 15.82
C PHE A 262 17.08 -14.93 16.03
N GLU A 263 16.57 -15.21 17.24
CA GLU A 263 15.83 -16.44 17.52
C GLU A 263 14.40 -16.35 16.99
N ILE A 264 14.18 -16.92 15.80
CA ILE A 264 12.87 -16.99 15.16
C ILE A 264 12.20 -18.34 15.49
N SER A 265 11.18 -18.33 16.36
CA SER A 265 10.45 -19.54 16.73
C SER A 265 9.59 -20.09 15.56
N PRO A 266 9.15 -21.37 15.61
CA PRO A 266 8.18 -21.90 14.65
C PRO A 266 6.89 -21.07 14.58
N TYR A 267 6.40 -20.57 15.72
CA TYR A 267 5.24 -19.68 15.77
C TYR A 267 5.48 -18.39 14.95
N ASN A 268 6.64 -17.76 15.12
CA ASN A 268 7.02 -16.58 14.34
C ASN A 268 7.05 -16.87 12.84
N LYS A 269 7.56 -18.03 12.42
CA LYS A 269 7.57 -18.45 11.01
C LYS A 269 6.15 -18.62 10.45
N THR A 270 5.26 -19.27 11.20
CA THR A 270 3.86 -19.46 10.81
C THR A 270 3.14 -18.13 10.63
N GLN A 271 3.36 -17.18 11.54
CA GLN A 271 2.74 -15.85 11.51
C GLN A 271 3.49 -14.85 10.62
N LYS A 272 4.54 -15.28 9.91
CA LYS A 272 5.40 -14.41 9.09
C LYS A 272 6.04 -13.25 9.88
N GLN A 273 6.16 -13.40 11.19
CA GLN A 273 6.79 -12.43 12.10
C GLN A 273 8.30 -12.62 12.14
N TYR A 274 8.94 -12.41 10.99
CA TYR A 274 10.38 -12.45 10.83
C TYR A 274 10.78 -11.39 9.81
N TYR A 275 11.60 -10.43 10.20
CA TYR A 275 11.77 -9.18 9.47
C TYR A 275 13.21 -9.04 8.99
N PRO A 276 13.49 -9.27 7.69
CA PRO A 276 14.78 -8.96 7.11
C PRO A 276 15.19 -7.51 7.37
N LEU A 277 16.46 -7.31 7.69
CA LEU A 277 17.02 -6.00 8.00
C LEU A 277 17.85 -5.47 6.83
N TYR A 278 17.55 -4.25 6.40
CA TYR A 278 18.22 -3.57 5.30
C TYR A 278 18.75 -2.20 5.73
N LYS A 279 19.69 -1.67 4.96
CA LYS A 279 20.18 -0.30 5.07
C LYS A 279 20.15 0.43 3.73
N LEU A 280 20.03 1.76 3.82
CA LEU A 280 20.32 2.69 2.72
C LEU A 280 21.70 3.32 2.94
N THR A 281 22.55 3.26 1.92
CA THR A 281 23.85 3.95 1.95
C THR A 281 23.67 5.47 1.95
N ALA A 282 24.71 6.21 2.32
CA ALA A 282 24.70 7.68 2.28
C ALA A 282 24.39 8.21 0.87
N ASP A 283 24.94 7.58 -0.17
CA ASP A 283 24.69 7.96 -1.56
C ASP A 283 23.23 7.79 -1.95
N VAL A 284 22.60 6.68 -1.55
CA VAL A 284 21.18 6.44 -1.81
C VAL A 284 20.35 7.49 -1.08
N GLN A 285 20.61 7.73 0.21
CA GLN A 285 19.91 8.76 0.99
C GLN A 285 20.05 10.16 0.39
N GLN A 286 21.19 10.50 -0.20
CA GLN A 286 21.36 11.77 -0.90
C GLN A 286 20.53 11.83 -2.18
N LYS A 287 20.50 10.74 -2.97
CA LYS A 287 19.65 10.64 -4.17
C LYS A 287 18.16 10.73 -3.83
N LEU A 288 17.72 10.23 -2.68
CA LEU A 288 16.32 10.33 -2.24
C LEU A 288 15.82 11.79 -2.11
N LYS A 289 16.71 12.76 -1.95
CA LYS A 289 16.35 14.19 -1.86
C LYS A 289 16.00 14.79 -3.21
N ALA A 290 16.52 14.21 -4.31
CA ALA A 290 16.31 14.68 -5.67
C ALA A 290 14.85 14.51 -6.14
N ALA A 291 14.55 15.00 -7.35
CA ALA A 291 13.24 14.82 -7.97
C ALA A 291 13.14 13.46 -8.68
N GLU A 292 14.28 12.94 -9.13
CA GLU A 292 14.41 11.70 -9.86
C GLU A 292 14.24 10.51 -8.90
N PRO A 293 13.28 9.60 -9.15
CA PRO A 293 13.02 8.48 -8.25
C PRO A 293 14.17 7.49 -8.24
N GLN A 294 14.38 6.84 -7.11
CA GLN A 294 15.17 5.61 -7.01
C GLN A 294 14.29 4.38 -7.21
N TRP A 295 13.01 4.47 -6.82
CA TRP A 295 11.95 3.53 -7.15
C TRP A 295 10.57 4.19 -7.08
N VAL A 296 9.58 3.57 -7.71
CA VAL A 296 8.16 3.93 -7.64
C VAL A 296 7.37 2.74 -7.14
N THR A 297 6.54 2.93 -6.13
CA THR A 297 5.69 1.90 -5.53
C THR A 297 4.24 2.24 -5.75
N ILE A 298 3.53 1.35 -6.44
CA ILE A 298 2.07 1.35 -6.54
C ILE A 298 1.58 0.38 -5.46
N SER A 299 0.70 0.85 -4.57
CA SER A 299 0.28 0.09 -3.39
C SER A 299 -1.25 0.12 -3.24
N VAL A 300 -1.88 -1.04 -3.17
CA VAL A 300 -3.33 -1.21 -3.08
C VAL A 300 -3.68 -2.28 -2.04
N PRO A 301 -4.72 -2.12 -1.23
CA PRO A 301 -5.14 -3.19 -0.34
C PRO A 301 -5.70 -4.35 -1.15
N PHE A 302 -5.44 -5.57 -0.71
CA PHE A 302 -5.97 -6.76 -1.36
C PHE A 302 -7.49 -6.82 -1.19
N LYS A 303 -8.23 -6.95 -2.30
CA LYS A 303 -9.70 -7.00 -2.29
C LYS A 303 -10.23 -7.99 -3.32
N THR A 304 -11.25 -8.72 -2.92
CA THR A 304 -11.90 -9.77 -3.70
C THR A 304 -13.36 -9.39 -4.00
N LYS A 305 -14.08 -10.22 -4.76
CA LYS A 305 -15.52 -9.99 -5.01
C LYS A 305 -16.35 -10.00 -3.73
N GLN A 306 -15.91 -10.72 -2.71
CA GLN A 306 -16.54 -10.81 -1.40
C GLN A 306 -16.50 -9.47 -0.64
N ASP A 307 -15.52 -8.60 -0.96
CA ASP A 307 -15.41 -7.25 -0.41
C ASP A 307 -16.38 -6.24 -1.09
N GLY A 308 -17.17 -6.67 -2.07
CA GLY A 308 -18.11 -5.83 -2.81
C GLY A 308 -17.52 -5.14 -4.03
N ASN A 309 -18.40 -4.67 -4.93
CA ASN A 309 -18.01 -4.13 -6.24
C ASN A 309 -17.05 -2.94 -6.15
N GLN A 310 -17.24 -2.04 -5.19
CA GLN A 310 -16.41 -0.85 -5.02
C GLN A 310 -14.95 -1.22 -4.83
N LEU A 311 -14.70 -2.10 -3.86
CA LEU A 311 -13.35 -2.50 -3.47
C LEU A 311 -12.74 -3.48 -4.47
N HIS A 312 -13.55 -4.37 -5.05
CA HIS A 312 -13.11 -5.29 -6.09
C HIS A 312 -12.69 -4.56 -7.37
N GLU A 313 -13.48 -3.58 -7.86
CA GLU A 313 -13.12 -2.83 -9.07
C GLU A 313 -11.91 -1.92 -8.81
N MET A 314 -11.78 -1.33 -7.61
CA MET A 314 -10.56 -0.59 -7.25
C MET A 314 -9.32 -1.48 -7.35
N TYR A 315 -9.34 -2.66 -6.71
CA TYR A 315 -8.21 -3.58 -6.75
C TYR A 315 -7.90 -4.03 -8.18
N THR A 316 -8.92 -4.49 -8.91
CA THR A 316 -8.80 -4.94 -10.31
C THR A 316 -8.25 -3.83 -11.21
N ALA A 317 -8.77 -2.61 -11.12
CA ALA A 317 -8.30 -1.52 -11.95
C ALA A 317 -6.82 -1.18 -11.68
N ILE A 318 -6.41 -1.23 -10.41
CA ILE A 318 -5.03 -0.92 -10.05
C ILE A 318 -4.09 -2.04 -10.48
N THR A 319 -4.44 -3.31 -10.29
CA THR A 319 -3.57 -4.45 -10.60
C THR A 319 -3.59 -4.89 -12.06
N GLU A 320 -4.58 -4.46 -12.85
CA GLU A 320 -4.74 -4.88 -14.25
C GLU A 320 -4.72 -3.74 -15.27
N ASN A 321 -5.09 -2.51 -14.91
CA ASN A 321 -5.22 -1.43 -15.91
C ASN A 321 -4.12 -0.39 -15.83
N ILE A 322 -3.39 -0.30 -14.72
CA ILE A 322 -2.25 0.60 -14.64
C ILE A 322 -1.19 0.14 -15.62
N ASN A 323 -0.73 1.06 -16.48
CA ASN A 323 0.36 0.79 -17.40
C ASN A 323 1.71 0.97 -16.69
N TYR A 324 2.14 -0.10 -16.02
CA TYR A 324 3.39 -0.13 -15.26
C TYR A 324 4.61 0.13 -16.13
N ASP A 325 4.59 -0.31 -17.39
CA ASP A 325 5.69 -0.08 -18.35
C ASP A 325 5.85 1.37 -18.70
N TYR A 326 4.73 2.05 -18.98
CA TYR A 326 4.78 3.47 -19.21
C TYR A 326 5.34 4.21 -17.99
N ILE A 327 4.88 3.88 -16.78
CA ILE A 327 5.36 4.54 -15.55
C ILE A 327 6.84 4.25 -15.34
N TYR A 328 7.28 3.01 -15.57
CA TYR A 328 8.68 2.62 -15.49
C TYR A 328 9.52 3.42 -16.50
N ASP A 329 9.17 3.40 -17.78
CA ASP A 329 9.91 4.09 -18.82
C ASP A 329 9.86 5.62 -18.63
N TYR A 330 8.77 6.19 -18.13
CA TYR A 330 8.69 7.61 -17.80
C TYR A 330 9.81 8.08 -16.86
N PHE A 331 10.14 7.26 -15.86
CA PHE A 331 11.16 7.63 -14.87
C PHE A 331 12.55 7.09 -15.19
N PHE A 332 12.64 5.90 -15.79
CA PHE A 332 13.90 5.17 -15.90
C PHE A 332 14.39 5.00 -17.34
N ASN A 333 13.53 5.15 -18.36
CA ASN A 333 13.89 5.11 -19.78
C ASN A 333 13.07 6.14 -20.62
N PRO A 334 13.15 7.44 -20.31
CA PRO A 334 12.21 8.43 -20.87
C PRO A 334 12.25 8.52 -22.40
N ASP A 335 13.35 8.15 -23.03
CA ASP A 335 13.47 8.12 -24.49
C ASP A 335 12.50 7.14 -25.18
N LYS A 336 12.11 6.04 -24.50
CA LYS A 336 11.17 5.05 -25.05
C LYS A 336 9.74 5.56 -25.19
N ILE A 337 9.36 6.52 -24.35
CA ILE A 337 7.99 7.07 -24.31
C ILE A 337 7.93 8.54 -24.71
N LYS A 338 9.00 9.07 -25.31
CA LYS A 338 9.08 10.48 -25.70
C LYS A 338 7.98 10.82 -26.71
N GLY A 339 7.10 11.76 -26.33
CA GLY A 339 5.95 12.17 -27.14
C GLY A 339 4.78 11.18 -27.14
N ILE A 340 4.89 10.06 -26.43
CA ILE A 340 3.81 9.09 -26.28
C ILE A 340 3.01 9.47 -25.02
N PRO A 341 1.70 9.76 -25.11
CA PRO A 341 0.89 10.04 -23.94
C PRO A 341 0.52 8.76 -23.20
N TYR A 342 0.32 8.86 -21.88
CA TYR A 342 -0.16 7.74 -21.07
C TYR A 342 -1.52 7.21 -21.55
N LYS A 343 -1.60 5.89 -21.68
CA LYS A 343 -2.84 5.09 -21.82
C LYS A 343 -2.82 3.94 -20.83
N ALA A 344 -3.99 3.57 -20.32
CA ALA A 344 -4.15 2.39 -19.48
C ALA A 344 -3.76 1.11 -20.24
N ALA A 345 -3.22 0.10 -19.55
CA ALA A 345 -2.76 -1.15 -20.17
C ALA A 345 -3.89 -1.93 -20.85
N ASN A 346 -5.07 -1.91 -20.24
CA ASN A 346 -6.26 -2.68 -20.63
C ASN A 346 -7.49 -1.74 -20.79
N GLU A 347 -7.30 -0.62 -21.50
CA GLU A 347 -8.32 0.44 -21.65
C GLU A 347 -9.65 -0.08 -22.22
N GLU A 348 -9.61 -0.97 -23.20
CA GLU A 348 -10.81 -1.58 -23.77
C GLU A 348 -11.58 -2.43 -22.76
N GLN A 349 -10.89 -3.31 -22.01
CA GLN A 349 -11.53 -4.13 -20.99
C GLN A 349 -12.12 -3.27 -19.87
N LEU A 350 -11.40 -2.21 -19.44
CA LEU A 350 -11.92 -1.24 -18.48
C LEU A 350 -13.22 -0.59 -18.97
N ASN A 351 -13.25 -0.09 -20.20
CA ASN A 351 -14.43 0.54 -20.78
C ASN A 351 -15.62 -0.41 -20.90
N VAL A 352 -15.37 -1.68 -21.23
CA VAL A 352 -16.39 -2.73 -21.25
C VAL A 352 -16.95 -2.96 -19.83
N ARG A 353 -16.10 -3.10 -18.81
CA ARG A 353 -16.54 -3.28 -17.42
C ARG A 353 -17.36 -2.08 -16.92
N LEU A 354 -16.89 -0.85 -17.12
CA LEU A 354 -17.61 0.37 -16.75
C LEU A 354 -18.97 0.49 -17.46
N SER A 355 -19.04 0.09 -18.73
CA SER A 355 -20.30 0.09 -19.48
C SER A 355 -21.30 -0.92 -18.92
N ARG A 356 -20.85 -2.08 -18.44
CA ARG A 356 -21.73 -3.04 -17.76
C ARG A 356 -22.35 -2.44 -16.50
N TYR A 357 -21.57 -1.76 -15.66
CA TYR A 357 -22.09 -1.06 -14.49
C TYR A 357 -23.14 -0.01 -14.86
N ARG A 358 -22.84 0.86 -15.84
CA ARG A 358 -23.77 1.92 -16.32
C ARG A 358 -25.10 1.37 -16.84
N ASN A 359 -25.11 0.16 -17.39
CA ASN A 359 -26.28 -0.44 -18.02
C ASN A 359 -27.03 -1.44 -17.11
N LYS A 360 -26.42 -1.88 -16.01
CA LYS A 360 -26.99 -2.89 -15.09
C LYS A 360 -28.34 -2.45 -14.49
N ASN A 361 -28.50 -1.16 -14.22
CA ASN A 361 -29.73 -0.59 -13.65
C ASN A 361 -30.74 -0.09 -14.72
N LYS A 362 -30.43 -0.23 -16.02
CA LYS A 362 -31.32 0.17 -17.13
C LYS A 362 -32.14 -0.98 -17.70
N ALA A 363 -31.80 -2.23 -17.34
CA ALA A 363 -32.40 -3.45 -17.90
C ALA A 363 -33.57 -4.00 -17.08
N ASN A 364 -34.08 -3.24 -16.10
CA ASN A 364 -35.23 -3.62 -15.25
C ASN A 364 -36.40 -2.67 -15.45
#